data_AF-A0A1F3D881-F1
#
_entry.id   AF-A0A1F3D881-F1
#
_cell.length_a   1.000
_cell.length_b   1.000
_cell.length_c   1.000
_cell.angle_alpha   90.00
_cell.angle_beta   90.00
_cell.angle_gamma   90.00
#
_symmetry.space_group_name_H-M   'P 1'
#
loop_
_entity.id
_entity.type
_entity.pdbx_description
1 polymer ?
#
loop_
_entity_poly.entity_id
_entity_poly.type
_entity_poly.pdbx_seq_one_letter_code
_entity_poly.pdbx_strand_id
1 'polypeptide(L)'
;MQKKASASGDICITFEQKYSEYSCANHDRVVSNMTAAACGIDIAGIELVMTCQWVENVIADSACGIMDQITFVTGKEGFILQLVCQPCIPEPLFQLPGDLQIWGIDSGISHQVTGIEYEAARADAFDVLKINDK
;
A
#
# COMPACT_ATOMS: atom_id res chain seq x y z
N MET A 1 0.74 34.74 1.78
CA MET A 1 -0.65 34.66 2.25
C MET A 1 -1.46 33.90 1.22
N GLN A 2 -1.59 32.58 1.37
CA GLN A 2 -2.71 31.77 0.88
C GLN A 2 -2.75 30.53 1.78
N LYS A 3 -3.77 30.49 2.63
CA LYS A 3 -4.10 29.37 3.52
C LYS A 3 -4.99 28.40 2.77
N LYS A 4 -4.77 27.10 3.02
CA LYS A 4 -5.74 26.03 3.32
C LYS A 4 -5.42 24.76 2.52
N ALA A 5 -4.83 23.79 3.21
CA ALA A 5 -5.30 22.41 3.12
C ALA A 5 -5.81 22.07 4.53
N SER A 6 -7.12 22.27 4.72
CA SER A 6 -7.86 21.66 5.80
C SER A 6 -8.61 20.52 5.13
N ALA A 7 -7.97 19.36 5.08
CA ALA A 7 -8.64 18.10 4.83
C ALA A 7 -8.09 17.14 5.88
N SER A 8 -8.95 16.77 6.82
CA SER A 8 -8.74 15.66 7.74
C SER A 8 -8.84 14.37 6.93
N GLY A 9 -7.84 14.13 6.08
CA GLY A 9 -7.63 12.84 5.41
C GLY A 9 -6.45 12.20 6.10
N ASP A 10 -6.64 11.00 6.64
CA ASP A 10 -5.56 10.27 7.30
C ASP A 10 -4.44 10.01 6.29
N ILE A 11 -3.32 10.71 6.46
CA ILE A 11 -2.12 10.50 5.64
C ILE A 11 -1.43 9.24 6.16
N CYS A 12 -1.42 8.20 5.34
CA CYS A 12 -0.63 7.00 5.61
C CYS A 12 0.82 7.24 5.18
N ILE A 13 1.75 6.78 6.01
CA ILE A 13 3.18 6.91 5.82
C ILE A 13 3.73 5.50 5.57
N THR A 14 4.40 5.30 4.44
CA THR A 14 4.97 4.00 4.08
C THR A 14 6.49 4.09 3.91
N PHE A 15 7.16 2.98 4.22
CA PHE A 15 8.61 2.86 4.17
C PHE A 15 8.98 1.74 3.21
N GLU A 16 10.02 1.95 2.40
CA GLU A 16 10.62 0.87 1.64
C GLU A 16 11.41 -0.04 2.60
N GLN A 17 10.79 -1.13 3.06
CA GLN A 17 11.51 -2.18 3.79
C GLN A 17 12.04 -3.25 2.82
N LYS A 18 13.34 -3.57 2.96
CA LYS A 18 14.06 -4.46 2.05
C LYS A 18 13.91 -5.96 2.36
N TYR A 19 12.98 -6.38 3.23
CA TYR A 19 12.81 -7.79 3.62
C TYR A 19 11.35 -8.17 3.93
N SER A 20 10.98 -9.38 3.47
CA SER A 20 9.79 -10.21 3.79
C SER A 20 8.38 -9.63 3.57
N GLU A 21 8.09 -8.41 4.03
CA GLU A 21 6.71 -7.92 4.17
C GLU A 21 6.03 -7.60 2.83
N TYR A 22 6.79 -7.21 1.79
CA TYR A 22 6.26 -6.93 0.44
C TYR A 22 6.27 -8.12 -0.52
N SER A 23 6.43 -9.34 0.00
CA SER A 23 6.59 -10.53 -0.86
C SER A 23 5.39 -10.76 -1.79
N CYS A 24 4.15 -10.57 -1.32
CA CYS A 24 2.95 -10.68 -2.15
C CYS A 24 2.92 -9.59 -3.24
N ALA A 25 3.09 -8.33 -2.87
CA ALA A 25 3.12 -7.21 -3.82
C ALA A 25 4.18 -7.37 -4.93
N ASN A 26 5.31 -8.01 -4.63
CA ASN A 26 6.31 -8.38 -5.64
C ASN A 26 5.76 -9.36 -6.67
N HIS A 27 5.11 -10.44 -6.20
CA HIS A 27 4.50 -11.44 -7.07
C HIS A 27 3.36 -10.82 -7.90
N ASP A 28 2.51 -10.00 -7.29
CA ASP A 28 1.39 -9.35 -7.98
C ASP A 28 1.86 -8.44 -9.11
N ARG A 29 2.95 -7.70 -8.90
CA ARG A 29 3.56 -6.88 -9.96
C ARG A 29 4.06 -7.72 -11.12
N VAL A 30 4.71 -8.86 -10.85
CA VAL A 30 5.19 -9.76 -11.90
C VAL A 30 4.01 -10.31 -12.69
N VAL A 31 2.98 -10.83 -12.01
CA VAL A 31 1.78 -11.38 -12.66
C VAL A 31 1.08 -10.31 -13.49
N SER A 32 0.91 -9.10 -12.95
CA SER A 32 0.26 -7.98 -13.63
C SER A 32 1.02 -7.56 -14.89
N ASN A 33 2.34 -7.36 -14.79
CA ASN A 33 3.18 -6.99 -15.93
C ASN A 33 3.19 -8.07 -17.03
N MET A 34 3.30 -9.34 -16.64
CA MET A 34 3.31 -10.44 -17.60
C MET A 34 1.99 -10.55 -18.35
N THR A 35 0.87 -10.38 -17.64
CA THR A 35 -0.48 -10.42 -18.24
C THR A 35 -0.69 -9.23 -19.17
N ALA A 36 -0.30 -8.02 -18.75
CA ALA A 36 -0.40 -6.83 -19.57
C ALA A 36 0.43 -6.95 -20.85
N ALA A 37 1.68 -7.43 -20.73
CA ALA A 37 2.55 -7.66 -21.88
C ALA A 37 1.97 -8.70 -22.85
N ALA A 38 1.39 -9.79 -22.35
CA ALA A 38 0.73 -10.80 -23.18
C ALA A 38 -0.50 -10.26 -23.93
N CYS A 39 -1.19 -9.28 -23.34
CA CYS A 39 -2.34 -8.59 -23.94
C CYS A 39 -1.93 -7.39 -24.82
N GLY A 40 -0.65 -7.03 -24.88
CA GLY A 40 -0.17 -5.83 -25.59
C GLY A 40 -0.59 -4.51 -24.93
N ILE A 41 -0.83 -4.54 -23.61
CA ILE A 41 -1.22 -3.37 -22.81
C ILE A 41 0.02 -2.88 -22.06
N ASP A 42 0.27 -1.58 -22.10
CA ASP A 42 1.28 -0.92 -21.27
C ASP A 42 0.62 -0.41 -20.00
N ILE A 43 1.05 -0.92 -18.84
CA ILE A 43 0.55 -0.50 -17.52
C ILE A 43 1.72 0.01 -16.68
N ALA A 44 1.54 1.16 -16.05
CA ALA A 44 2.58 1.80 -15.23
C ALA A 44 1.98 2.66 -14.12
N GLY A 45 2.84 3.06 -13.17
CA GLY A 45 2.46 3.98 -12.10
C GLY A 45 1.23 3.50 -11.30
N ILE A 46 0.27 4.40 -11.08
CA ILE A 46 -0.95 4.10 -10.30
C ILE A 46 -1.82 3.01 -10.95
N GLU A 47 -1.84 2.92 -12.28
CA GLU A 47 -2.60 1.86 -12.95
C GLU A 47 -2.04 0.47 -12.63
N LEU A 48 -0.72 0.33 -12.65
CA LEU A 48 -0.05 -0.91 -12.23
C LEU A 48 -0.34 -1.21 -10.74
N VAL A 49 -0.28 -0.20 -9.88
CA VAL A 49 -0.58 -0.32 -8.43
C VAL A 49 -1.99 -0.85 -8.18
N MET A 50 -3.01 -0.26 -8.82
CA MET A 50 -4.40 -0.69 -8.68
C MET A 50 -4.62 -2.09 -9.27
N THR A 51 -3.93 -2.43 -10.36
CA THR A 51 -3.97 -3.77 -10.96
C THR A 51 -3.39 -4.81 -10.01
N CYS A 52 -2.25 -4.53 -9.36
CA CYS A 52 -1.65 -5.43 -8.39
C CYS A 52 -2.57 -5.66 -7.19
N GLN A 53 -3.15 -4.59 -6.63
CA GLN A 53 -4.13 -4.72 -5.53
C GLN A 53 -5.33 -5.57 -5.95
N TRP A 54 -5.83 -5.38 -7.17
CA TRP A 54 -6.95 -6.15 -7.67
C TRP A 54 -6.59 -7.63 -7.81
N VAL A 55 -5.40 -7.95 -8.33
CA VAL A 55 -4.90 -9.32 -8.41
C VAL A 55 -4.86 -9.96 -7.01
N GLU A 56 -4.35 -9.26 -6.01
CA GLU A 56 -4.27 -9.82 -4.65
C GLU A 56 -5.66 -10.05 -4.03
N ASN A 57 -6.58 -9.09 -4.15
CA ASN A 57 -7.92 -9.23 -3.58
C ASN A 57 -8.79 -10.25 -4.33
N VAL A 58 -8.66 -10.36 -5.66
CA VAL A 58 -9.62 -11.11 -6.49
C VAL A 58 -9.07 -12.45 -6.96
N ILE A 59 -7.77 -12.54 -7.24
CA ILE A 59 -7.13 -13.76 -7.73
C ILE A 59 -6.50 -14.54 -6.58
N ALA A 60 -5.80 -13.86 -5.68
CA ALA A 60 -5.22 -14.50 -4.50
C ALA A 60 -6.22 -14.66 -3.34
N ASP A 61 -7.41 -14.07 -3.45
CA ASP A 61 -8.47 -14.06 -2.43
C ASP A 61 -7.95 -13.59 -1.06
N SER A 62 -7.05 -12.59 -1.09
CA SER A 62 -6.38 -12.06 0.08
C SER A 62 -6.79 -10.61 0.28
N ALA A 63 -7.57 -10.37 1.34
CA ALA A 63 -8.00 -9.02 1.68
C ALA A 63 -6.78 -8.13 1.97
N CYS A 64 -6.57 -7.09 1.17
CA CYS A 64 -5.43 -6.18 1.33
C CYS A 64 -5.81 -4.70 1.18
N GLY A 65 -4.92 -3.83 1.68
CA GLY A 65 -4.94 -2.39 1.41
C GLY A 65 -4.27 -2.07 0.07
N ILE A 66 -3.99 -0.79 -0.20
CA ILE A 66 -3.23 -0.34 -1.39
C ILE A 66 -1.75 -0.04 -1.06
N MET A 67 -1.43 -0.05 0.23
CA MET A 67 -0.23 0.50 0.82
C MET A 67 1.03 -0.24 0.34
N ASP A 68 0.94 -1.55 0.22
CA ASP A 68 2.08 -2.40 -0.14
C ASP A 68 2.41 -2.28 -1.62
N GLN A 69 1.38 -2.32 -2.47
CA GLN A 69 1.54 -2.25 -3.92
C GLN A 69 2.06 -0.87 -4.36
N ILE A 70 1.55 0.23 -3.77
CA ILE A 70 2.02 1.57 -4.15
C ILE A 70 3.43 1.87 -3.66
N THR A 71 3.79 1.40 -2.47
CA THR A 71 5.15 1.55 -1.95
C THR A 71 6.13 0.79 -2.84
N PHE A 72 5.77 -0.43 -3.26
CA PHE A 72 6.64 -1.22 -4.11
C PHE A 72 6.81 -0.66 -5.54
N VAL A 73 5.77 -0.03 -6.09
CA VAL A 73 5.82 0.53 -7.45
C VAL A 73 6.42 1.93 -7.50
N THR A 74 6.13 2.78 -6.51
CA THR A 74 6.48 4.22 -6.54
C THR A 74 7.48 4.65 -5.48
N GLY A 75 7.84 3.74 -4.56
CA GLY A 75 8.83 3.98 -3.52
C GLY A 75 10.21 4.31 -4.06
N LYS A 76 11.01 4.97 -3.21
CA LYS A 76 12.37 5.37 -3.54
C LYS A 76 13.25 5.29 -2.30
N GLU A 77 14.43 4.69 -2.48
CA GLU A 77 15.39 4.50 -1.40
C GLU A 77 15.74 5.83 -0.70
N GLY A 78 15.65 5.84 0.62
CA GLY A 78 15.90 7.03 1.45
C GLY A 78 14.73 8.01 1.52
N PHE A 79 13.57 7.68 0.95
CA PHE A 79 12.36 8.50 1.03
C PHE A 79 11.22 7.77 1.73
N ILE A 80 10.35 8.57 2.32
CA ILE A 80 9.06 8.18 2.85
C ILE A 80 7.99 8.56 1.82
N LEU A 81 7.08 7.64 1.53
CA LEU A 81 5.89 7.92 0.73
C LEU A 81 4.72 8.28 1.64
N GLN A 82 4.17 9.47 1.42
CA GLN A 82 2.91 9.90 2.02
C GLN A 82 1.77 9.59 1.05
N LEU A 83 0.67 9.05 1.56
CA LEU A 83 -0.42 8.55 0.74
C LEU A 83 -1.78 8.84 1.36
N VAL A 84 -2.68 9.40 0.55
CA VAL A 84 -4.11 9.33 0.82
C VAL A 84 -4.65 8.03 0.22
N CYS A 85 -4.92 7.05 1.07
CA CYS A 85 -5.26 5.67 0.65
C CYS A 85 -6.54 5.58 -0.20
N GLN A 86 -7.52 6.46 0.03
CA GLN A 86 -8.72 6.56 -0.79
C GLN A 86 -8.85 7.99 -1.31
N PRO A 87 -8.65 8.26 -2.61
CA PRO A 87 -8.67 7.33 -3.75
C PRO A 87 -7.28 6.88 -4.27
N CYS A 88 -6.29 6.66 -3.41
CA CYS A 88 -4.90 6.33 -3.78
C CYS A 88 -4.16 7.51 -4.45
N ILE A 89 -3.97 8.59 -3.68
CA ILE A 89 -3.25 9.80 -4.13
C ILE A 89 -1.90 9.86 -3.41
N PRO A 90 -0.78 9.55 -4.10
CA PRO A 90 0.55 9.74 -3.53
C PRO A 90 0.87 11.24 -3.43
N GLU A 91 1.34 11.65 -2.26
CA GLU A 91 1.89 12.98 -2.01
C GLU A 91 3.40 12.99 -2.32
N PRO A 92 4.03 14.18 -2.43
CA PRO A 92 5.46 14.28 -2.68
C PRO A 92 6.30 13.48 -1.67
N LEU A 93 7.27 12.73 -2.19
CA LEU A 93 8.19 11.93 -1.39
C LEU A 93 8.96 12.81 -0.38
N PHE A 94 8.99 12.35 0.85
CA PHE A 94 9.72 13.02 1.93
C PHE A 94 11.09 12.38 2.12
N GLN A 95 12.17 13.13 1.86
CA GLN A 95 13.54 12.65 2.05
C GLN A 95 13.83 12.44 3.54
N LEU A 96 14.30 11.24 3.90
CA LEU A 96 14.78 10.98 5.25
C LEU A 96 16.03 11.84 5.54
N PRO A 97 16.12 12.46 6.74
CA PRO A 97 17.35 13.09 7.21
C PRO A 97 18.52 12.08 7.19
N GLY A 98 19.70 12.52 6.76
CA GLY A 98 20.86 11.63 6.58
C GLY A 98 21.44 11.06 7.88
N ASP A 99 21.08 11.64 9.01
CA ASP A 99 21.41 11.19 10.37
C ASP A 99 20.36 10.27 10.98
N LEU A 100 19.22 10.06 10.30
CA LEU A 100 18.15 9.17 10.73
C LEU A 100 18.28 7.80 10.07
N GLN A 101 18.29 6.75 10.90
CA GLN A 101 18.26 5.36 10.45
C GLN A 101 17.00 4.67 10.96
N ILE A 102 16.38 3.87 10.09
CA ILE A 102 15.19 3.09 10.39
C ILE A 102 15.57 1.61 10.42
N TRP A 103 15.19 0.94 11.49
CA TRP A 103 15.47 -0.48 11.71
C TRP A 103 14.15 -1.22 11.87
N GLY A 104 13.88 -2.17 10.97
CA GLY A 104 12.84 -3.18 11.17
C GLY A 104 13.38 -4.28 12.07
N ILE A 105 12.71 -4.54 13.19
CA ILE A 105 13.06 -5.64 14.09
C ILE A 105 12.05 -6.75 13.85
N ASP A 106 12.51 -7.84 13.23
CA ASP A 106 11.70 -9.04 13.07
C ASP A 106 11.51 -9.72 14.43
N SER A 107 10.24 -9.92 14.81
CA SER A 107 9.85 -10.60 16.05
C SER A 107 10.14 -12.11 16.02
N GLY A 108 10.37 -12.69 14.83
CA GLY A 108 10.51 -14.13 14.62
C GLY A 108 9.19 -14.90 14.69
N ILE A 109 8.05 -14.20 14.86
CA ILE A 109 6.72 -14.79 14.83
C ILE A 109 6.15 -14.63 13.42
N SER A 110 5.91 -15.76 12.75
CA SER A 110 5.24 -15.78 11.45
C SER A 110 3.82 -15.23 11.59
N HIS A 111 3.58 -14.02 11.11
CA HIS A 111 2.24 -13.48 10.92
C HIS A 111 1.81 -13.81 9.49
N GLN A 112 0.81 -14.69 9.35
CA GLN A 112 0.09 -14.80 8.09
C GLN A 112 -1.07 -13.81 8.13
N VAL A 113 -1.14 -12.92 7.13
CA VAL A 113 -2.24 -11.95 6.98
C VAL A 113 -3.52 -12.64 6.48
N THR A 114 -3.46 -13.94 6.16
CA THR A 114 -4.59 -14.80 5.77
C THR A 114 -5.46 -15.26 6.96
N GLY A 115 -5.55 -14.43 8.00
CA GLY A 115 -6.24 -14.76 9.25
C GLY A 115 -7.58 -14.03 9.37
N ILE A 116 -8.58 -14.72 9.92
CA ILE A 116 -9.86 -14.15 10.36
C ILE A 116 -9.68 -12.90 11.23
N GLU A 117 -8.56 -12.73 11.94
CA GLU A 117 -8.32 -11.53 12.74
C GLU A 117 -8.11 -10.26 11.89
N TYR A 118 -7.39 -10.35 10.76
CA TYR A 118 -7.20 -9.19 9.88
C TYR A 118 -8.51 -8.81 9.19
N GLU A 119 -9.24 -9.81 8.69
CA GLU A 119 -10.55 -9.59 8.06
C GLU A 119 -11.57 -9.03 9.06
N ALA A 120 -11.58 -9.52 10.30
CA ALA A 120 -12.43 -9.00 11.36
C ALA A 120 -12.07 -7.55 11.71
N ALA A 121 -10.79 -7.24 11.93
CA ALA A 121 -10.35 -5.88 12.19
C ALA A 121 -10.71 -4.92 11.05
N ARG A 122 -10.60 -5.40 9.79
CA ARG A 122 -11.02 -4.65 8.61
C ARG A 122 -12.53 -4.45 8.57
N ALA A 123 -13.33 -5.48 8.81
CA ALA A 123 -14.78 -5.40 8.83
C ALA A 123 -15.28 -4.44 9.90
N ASP A 124 -14.74 -4.53 11.12
CA ASP A 124 -15.06 -3.65 12.24
C ASP A 124 -14.75 -2.19 11.91
N ALA A 125 -13.59 -1.91 11.28
CA ALA A 125 -13.25 -0.56 10.85
C ALA A 125 -14.27 0.03 9.86
N PHE A 126 -14.75 -0.78 8.91
CA PHE A 126 -15.78 -0.34 7.96
C PHE A 126 -17.15 -0.13 8.61
N ASP A 127 -17.51 -0.97 9.58
CA ASP A 127 -18.79 -0.82 10.28
C ASP A 127 -18.82 0.40 11.21
N VAL A 128 -17.69 0.74 11.84
CA VAL A 128 -17.54 2.00 12.60
C VAL A 128 -17.66 3.23 11.69
N LEU A 129 -17.07 3.20 10.48
CA LEU A 129 -17.22 4.28 9.50
C LEU A 129 -18.69 4.52 9.11
N LYS A 130 -19.47 3.45 8.88
CA LYS A 130 -20.90 3.55 8.53
C LYS A 130 -21.77 4.13 9.65
N ILE A 131 -21.35 4.04 10.91
CA ILE A 131 -22.06 4.64 12.05
C ILE A 131 -21.82 6.15 12.09
N ASN A 132 -20.62 6.61 11.74
CA ASN A 132 -20.25 8.03 11.78
C ASN A 132 -20.77 8.84 10.57
N ASP A 133 -21.22 8.18 9.51
CA ASP A 133 -21.86 8.80 8.33
C ASP A 133 -23.39 8.97 8.47
N LYS A 134 -23.99 8.62 9.63
CA LYS A 134 -25.41 8.86 9.96
C LYS A 134 -25.60 10.04 10.91
#